data_AF-A0A9N9SYI9-F1
#
_entry.id   AF-A0A9N9SYI9-F1
#
_cell.length_a   1.000
_cell.length_b   1.000
_cell.length_c   1.000
_cell.angle_alpha   90.00
_cell.angle_beta   90.00
_cell.angle_gamma   90.00
#
_symmetry.space_group_name_H-M   'P 1'
#
loop_
_entity.id
_entity.type
_entity.pdbx_description
1 polymer ?
#
loop_
_entity_poly.entity_id
_entity_poly.type
_entity_poly.pdbx_seq_one_letter_code
_entity_poly.pdbx_strand_id
1 'polypeptide(L)'
;MHLTNTPSGTGGTTSTPEGTTSLIQDTYTKMTSDILAERTLNDFLSEHPGELIRTGSPLFVCTVLPPHWRSNKTLPVAFKVVALGDIGDGTVVTVKAGNDENYCAELRNCTAVMKNQVAKFNDLRFVGRSGRDFRALGR
;
A
#
# COMPACT_ATOMS: atom_id res chain seq x y z
N MET A 1 -55.08 -29.97 -36.45
CA MET A 1 -54.92 -31.43 -36.30
C MET A 1 -53.42 -31.67 -36.12
N HIS A 2 -52.92 -31.71 -34.87
CA HIS A 2 -52.48 -32.92 -34.12
C HIS A 2 -51.24 -33.58 -34.81
N LEU A 3 -50.09 -33.89 -34.22
CA LEU A 3 -49.73 -34.28 -32.84
C LEU A 3 -48.26 -33.92 -32.48
N THR A 4 -48.02 -33.95 -31.16
CA THR A 4 -46.77 -33.93 -30.37
C THR A 4 -45.80 -35.08 -30.65
N ASN A 5 -44.49 -34.88 -30.39
CA ASN A 5 -43.65 -35.94 -29.80
C ASN A 5 -42.48 -35.36 -28.99
N THR A 6 -42.47 -35.68 -27.69
CA THR A 6 -41.34 -35.53 -26.77
C THR A 6 -40.44 -36.77 -26.89
N PRO A 7 -39.13 -36.62 -26.67
CA PRO A 7 -38.46 -37.60 -25.81
C PRO A 7 -37.66 -36.95 -24.69
N SER A 8 -37.88 -37.48 -23.49
CA SER A 8 -37.08 -37.38 -22.28
C SER A 8 -35.66 -37.88 -22.49
N GLY A 9 -34.67 -37.09 -22.07
CA GLY A 9 -33.26 -37.47 -21.96
C GLY A 9 -32.70 -37.03 -20.62
N THR A 10 -32.53 -37.98 -19.72
CA THR A 10 -31.94 -37.86 -18.38
C THR A 10 -30.42 -37.82 -18.47
N GLY A 11 -29.77 -36.99 -17.63
CA GLY A 11 -28.44 -37.29 -17.10
C GLY A 11 -27.32 -36.29 -17.40
N GLY A 12 -26.74 -35.72 -16.33
CA GLY A 12 -25.36 -35.26 -16.33
C GLY A 12 -25.12 -33.76 -16.13
N THR A 13 -25.46 -33.21 -14.97
CA THR A 13 -24.75 -32.03 -14.46
C THR A 13 -23.33 -32.46 -14.10
N THR A 14 -22.38 -32.26 -15.02
CA THR A 14 -20.96 -32.33 -14.71
C THR A 14 -20.60 -31.08 -13.90
N SER A 15 -20.53 -31.23 -12.58
CA SER A 15 -19.90 -30.24 -11.72
C SER A 15 -18.39 -30.26 -11.99
N THR A 16 -17.91 -29.36 -12.83
CA THR A 16 -16.48 -29.08 -13.03
C THR A 16 -15.90 -28.51 -11.73
N PRO A 17 -14.79 -29.04 -11.17
CA PRO A 17 -14.21 -28.52 -9.93
C PRO A 17 -13.24 -27.37 -10.28
N GLU A 18 -13.75 -26.22 -10.71
CA GLU A 18 -12.91 -25.08 -11.10
C GLU A 18 -12.45 -24.20 -9.93
N GLY A 19 -12.87 -24.49 -8.69
CA GLY A 19 -12.61 -23.64 -7.53
C GLY A 19 -11.26 -23.86 -6.81
N THR A 20 -10.63 -25.03 -6.93
CA THR A 20 -9.54 -25.42 -6.01
C THR A 20 -8.13 -25.10 -6.55
N THR A 21 -7.95 -25.11 -7.88
CA THR A 21 -6.64 -24.88 -8.54
C THR A 21 -6.22 -23.41 -8.49
N SER A 22 -7.18 -22.48 -8.56
CA SER A 22 -6.92 -21.03 -8.45
C SER A 22 -6.31 -20.68 -7.11
N LEU A 23 -6.91 -21.14 -5.99
CA LEU A 23 -6.43 -20.81 -4.65
C LEU A 23 -4.99 -21.26 -4.40
N ILE A 24 -4.60 -22.43 -4.92
CA ILE A 24 -3.23 -22.92 -4.77
C ILE A 24 -2.27 -22.03 -5.57
N GLN A 25 -2.59 -21.72 -6.83
CA GLN A 25 -1.81 -20.83 -7.68
C GLN A 25 -1.67 -19.43 -7.09
N ASP A 26 -2.77 -18.88 -6.56
CA ASP A 26 -2.83 -17.57 -5.90
C ASP A 26 -1.96 -17.54 -4.65
N THR A 27 -1.98 -18.63 -3.87
CA THR A 27 -1.15 -18.79 -2.67
C THR A 27 0.33 -18.86 -3.04
N TYR A 28 0.71 -19.64 -4.06
CA TYR A 28 2.09 -19.72 -4.51
C TYR A 28 2.60 -18.37 -5.03
N THR A 29 1.80 -17.67 -5.81
CA THR A 29 2.14 -16.34 -6.36
C THR A 29 2.30 -15.31 -5.26
N LYS A 30 1.46 -15.39 -4.21
CA LYS A 30 1.56 -14.52 -3.04
C LYS A 30 2.80 -14.84 -2.18
N MET A 31 3.10 -16.11 -1.96
CA MET A 31 4.31 -16.51 -1.23
C MET A 31 5.58 -16.08 -1.97
N THR A 32 5.62 -16.19 -3.31
CA THR A 32 6.78 -15.74 -4.08
C THR A 32 6.91 -14.22 -4.09
N SER A 33 5.81 -13.46 -4.20
CA SER A 33 5.87 -11.99 -4.12
C SER A 33 6.28 -11.50 -2.73
N ASP A 34 5.82 -12.15 -1.65
CA ASP A 34 6.23 -11.84 -0.29
C ASP A 34 7.74 -12.07 -0.09
N ILE A 35 8.28 -13.20 -0.58
CA ILE A 35 9.72 -13.50 -0.51
C ILE A 35 10.56 -12.48 -1.30
N LEU A 36 10.09 -12.08 -2.48
CA LEU A 36 10.77 -11.08 -3.29
C LEU A 36 10.72 -9.70 -2.64
N ALA A 37 9.58 -9.32 -2.05
CA ALA A 37 9.42 -8.07 -1.32
C ALA A 37 10.38 -8.00 -0.12
N GLU A 38 10.56 -9.09 0.63
CA GLU A 38 11.54 -9.18 1.74
C GLU A 38 12.98 -8.99 1.27
N ARG A 39 13.35 -9.51 0.10
CA ARG A 39 14.69 -9.30 -0.47
C ARG A 39 14.90 -7.84 -0.89
N THR A 40 13.97 -7.28 -1.66
CA THR A 40 14.00 -5.88 -2.10
C THR A 40 14.01 -4.92 -0.91
N LEU A 41 13.29 -5.25 0.16
CA LEU A 41 13.32 -4.50 1.41
C LEU A 41 14.72 -4.42 2.02
N ASN A 42 15.42 -5.56 2.10
CA ASN A 42 16.77 -5.60 2.65
C ASN A 42 17.72 -4.72 1.84
N ASP A 43 17.58 -4.72 0.51
CA ASP A 43 18.38 -3.85 -0.37
C ASP A 43 18.12 -2.37 -0.07
N PHE A 44 16.85 -1.94 -0.04
CA PHE A 44 16.49 -0.54 0.27
C PHE A 44 16.90 -0.09 1.68
N LEU A 45 16.73 -0.96 2.68
CA LEU A 45 17.11 -0.67 4.06
C LEU A 45 18.63 -0.61 4.24
N SER A 46 19.38 -1.39 3.44
CA SER A 46 20.85 -1.37 3.46
C SER A 46 21.41 -0.11 2.79
N GLU A 47 20.79 0.36 1.71
CA GLU A 47 21.22 1.55 0.98
C GLU A 47 20.91 2.84 1.76
N HIS A 48 19.84 2.83 2.57
CA HIS A 48 19.38 3.98 3.35
C HIS A 48 19.07 3.59 4.81
N PRO A 49 20.10 3.24 5.62
CA PRO A 49 19.89 2.72 6.96
C PRO A 49 19.19 3.75 7.86
N GLY A 50 18.01 3.38 8.37
CA GLY A 50 17.22 4.20 9.30
C GLY A 50 16.38 5.30 8.66
N GLU A 51 16.42 5.46 7.33
CA GLU A 51 15.57 6.46 6.64
C GLU A 51 14.17 5.92 6.36
N LEU A 52 14.00 4.61 6.13
CA LEU A 52 12.73 3.98 5.76
C LEU A 52 12.16 3.12 6.90
N ILE A 53 10.82 3.12 7.03
CA ILE A 53 10.06 2.31 7.97
C ILE A 53 8.95 1.54 7.24
N ARG A 54 8.65 0.34 7.73
CA ARG A 54 7.51 -0.45 7.26
C ARG A 54 6.19 0.24 7.57
N THR A 55 5.28 0.21 6.60
CA THR A 55 3.90 0.65 6.80
C THR A 55 3.04 -0.51 7.34
N GLY A 56 1.74 -0.28 7.51
CA GLY A 56 0.78 -1.36 7.79
C GLY A 56 0.56 -2.32 6.61
N SER A 57 1.03 -1.96 5.42
CA SER A 57 0.99 -2.82 4.24
C SER A 57 2.34 -3.52 4.03
N PRO A 58 2.36 -4.83 3.71
CA PRO A 58 3.60 -5.56 3.46
C PRO A 58 4.30 -5.12 2.17
N LEU A 59 3.61 -4.41 1.27
CA LEU A 59 4.13 -4.01 -0.04
C LEU A 59 4.67 -2.58 -0.09
N PHE A 60 4.61 -1.84 1.03
CA PHE A 60 5.04 -0.44 1.07
C PHE A 60 5.89 -0.12 2.29
N VAL A 61 6.94 0.64 2.04
CA VAL A 61 7.72 1.35 3.07
C VAL A 61 7.72 2.84 2.79
N CYS A 62 7.98 3.65 3.81
CA CYS A 62 8.05 5.09 3.65
C CYS A 62 9.13 5.71 4.52
N THR A 63 9.49 6.96 4.24
CA THR A 63 10.45 7.70 5.06
C THR A 63 9.95 7.87 6.49
N VAL A 64 10.82 7.66 7.47
CA VAL A 64 10.55 7.94 8.89
C VAL A 64 10.26 9.44 9.06
N LEU A 65 9.10 9.76 9.63
CA LEU A 65 8.75 11.14 9.96
C LEU A 65 9.29 11.52 11.35
N PRO A 66 9.70 12.78 11.56
CA PRO A 66 10.07 13.26 12.89
C PRO A 66 8.90 13.09 13.89
N PRO A 67 9.17 12.68 15.14
CA PRO A 67 8.10 12.46 16.13
C PRO A 67 7.31 13.74 16.46
N HIS A 68 8.00 14.88 16.44
CA HIS A 68 7.40 16.19 16.56
C HIS A 68 8.03 17.12 15.52
N TRP A 69 7.18 17.84 14.79
CA TRP A 69 7.62 18.79 13.78
C TRP A 69 6.82 20.07 13.82
N ARG A 70 7.46 21.18 13.45
CA ARG A 70 6.79 22.48 13.37
C ARG A 70 5.83 22.49 12.18
N SER A 71 4.60 22.98 12.38
CA SER A 71 3.63 23.12 11.30
C SER A 71 4.15 24.02 10.17
N ASN A 72 3.79 23.67 8.94
CA ASN A 72 4.17 24.32 7.67
C ASN A 72 5.68 24.50 7.46
N LYS A 73 6.51 23.76 8.22
CA LYS A 73 7.97 23.70 8.02
C LYS A 73 8.33 22.50 7.16
N THR A 74 9.24 22.72 6.20
CA THR A 74 9.86 21.66 5.39
C THR A 74 10.42 20.56 6.28
N LEU A 75 10.18 19.30 5.92
CA LEU A 75 10.74 18.14 6.62
C LEU A 75 12.28 18.12 6.50
N PRO A 76 12.99 17.56 7.48
CA PRO A 76 14.46 17.48 7.43
C PRO A 76 14.95 16.57 6.30
N VAL A 77 14.13 15.58 5.92
CA VAL A 77 14.36 14.64 4.83
C VAL A 77 13.10 14.62 3.96
N ALA A 78 13.29 14.51 2.64
CA ALA A 78 12.17 14.39 1.71
C ALA A 78 11.40 13.09 1.98
N PHE A 79 10.08 13.19 2.14
CA PHE A 79 9.23 12.03 2.33
C PHE A 79 9.13 11.22 1.02
N LYS A 80 9.35 9.91 1.12
CA LYS A 80 9.23 8.95 0.02
C LYS A 80 8.28 7.84 0.41
N VAL A 81 7.56 7.31 -0.57
CA VAL A 81 6.87 6.01 -0.49
C VAL A 81 7.51 5.09 -1.50
N VAL A 82 7.95 3.92 -1.05
CA VAL A 82 8.60 2.90 -1.88
C VAL A 82 7.69 1.68 -1.96
N ALA A 83 7.45 1.21 -3.18
CA ALA A 83 6.72 -0.01 -3.47
C ALA A 83 7.67 -1.19 -3.62
N LEU A 84 7.34 -2.31 -2.98
CA LEU A 84 8.17 -3.52 -3.02
C LEU A 84 7.73 -4.51 -4.09
N GLY A 85 6.46 -4.41 -4.51
CA GLY A 85 5.92 -5.09 -5.68
C GLY A 85 5.67 -4.10 -6.81
N ASP A 86 5.60 -4.57 -8.04
CA ASP A 86 5.55 -3.73 -9.25
C ASP A 86 4.34 -2.78 -9.28
N ILE A 87 4.62 -1.48 -9.38
CA ILE A 87 3.62 -0.43 -9.57
C ILE A 87 4.01 0.38 -10.80
N GLY A 88 3.07 0.54 -11.73
CA GLY A 88 3.31 1.30 -12.95
C GLY A 88 3.75 2.74 -12.67
N ASP A 89 4.79 3.18 -13.39
CA ASP A 89 5.21 4.58 -13.43
C ASP A 89 4.04 5.49 -13.82
N GLY A 90 4.00 6.68 -13.22
CA GLY A 90 2.87 7.61 -13.41
C GLY A 90 1.74 7.43 -12.39
N THR A 91 1.74 6.34 -11.61
CA THR A 91 0.74 6.12 -10.55
C THR A 91 0.80 7.25 -9.52
N VAL A 92 -0.33 7.90 -9.28
CA VAL A 92 -0.41 9.02 -8.33
C VAL A 92 -0.50 8.49 -6.90
N VAL A 93 0.37 8.99 -6.03
CA VAL A 93 0.40 8.66 -4.60
C VAL A 93 -0.01 9.89 -3.81
N THR A 94 -0.96 9.74 -2.90
CA THR A 94 -1.41 10.83 -2.02
C THR A 94 -1.22 10.46 -0.55
N VAL A 95 -0.90 11.45 0.28
CA VAL A 95 -0.79 11.30 1.73
C VAL A 95 -1.93 12.06 2.39
N LYS A 96 -2.54 11.43 3.40
CA LYS A 96 -3.48 12.07 4.32
C LYS A 96 -2.98 11.88 5.74
N ALA A 97 -3.27 12.84 6.60
CA ALA A 97 -2.98 12.77 8.02
C ALA A 97 -4.26 13.05 8.79
N GLY A 98 -4.49 12.33 9.87
CA GLY A 98 -5.67 12.51 10.70
C GLY A 98 -5.51 11.84 12.05
N ASN A 99 -6.27 12.33 13.02
CA ASN A 99 -6.46 11.75 14.35
C ASN A 99 -7.87 12.08 14.85
N ASP A 100 -8.19 11.72 16.09
CA ASP A 100 -9.52 11.93 16.66
C ASP A 100 -9.92 13.41 16.78
N GLU A 101 -8.95 14.31 16.93
CA GLU A 101 -9.20 15.75 17.01
C GLU A 101 -9.35 16.41 15.63
N ASN A 102 -8.57 15.92 14.66
CA ASN A 102 -8.51 16.44 13.32
C ASN A 102 -8.52 15.28 12.32
N TYR A 103 -9.72 14.91 11.88
CA TYR A 103 -9.94 13.76 10.99
C TYR A 103 -9.14 13.85 9.67
N CYS A 104 -8.95 15.06 9.15
CA CYS A 104 -8.20 15.29 7.91
C CYS A 104 -7.42 16.59 8.02
N ALA A 105 -6.19 16.48 8.49
CA ALA A 105 -5.29 17.62 8.62
C ALA A 105 -4.91 18.19 7.26
N GLU A 106 -4.81 19.52 7.20
CA GLU A 106 -4.31 20.21 6.03
C GLU A 106 -2.84 19.87 5.78
N LEU A 107 -2.53 19.47 4.55
CA LEU A 107 -1.18 19.18 4.07
C LEU A 107 -0.89 20.02 2.82
N ARG A 108 0.40 20.30 2.58
CA ARG A 108 0.87 20.89 1.32
C ARG A 108 1.76 19.89 0.61
N ASN A 109 1.68 19.90 -0.73
CA ASN A 109 2.45 19.00 -1.58
C ASN A 109 2.27 17.52 -1.20
N CYS A 110 1.06 17.13 -0.82
CA CYS A 110 0.70 15.78 -0.38
C CYS A 110 0.43 14.81 -1.54
N THR A 111 0.84 15.15 -2.75
CA THR A 111 0.71 14.31 -3.94
C THR A 111 2.07 14.15 -4.59
N ALA A 112 2.40 12.93 -4.99
CA ALA A 112 3.60 12.58 -5.73
C ALA A 112 3.27 11.57 -6.83
N VAL A 113 4.21 11.35 -7.75
CA VAL A 113 4.08 10.37 -8.82
C VAL A 113 5.07 9.25 -8.59
N MET A 114 4.60 8.01 -8.68
CA MET A 114 5.43 6.82 -8.62
C MET A 114 6.34 6.77 -9.86
N LYS A 115 7.63 6.58 -9.63
CA LYS A 115 8.62 6.35 -10.68
C LYS A 115 9.67 5.38 -10.17
N ASN A 116 9.94 4.31 -10.93
CA ASN A 116 10.88 3.26 -10.53
C ASN A 116 10.61 2.81 -9.09
N GLN A 117 9.34 2.50 -8.78
CA GLN A 117 8.92 2.04 -7.46
C GLN A 117 9.07 3.05 -6.31
N VAL A 118 9.43 4.31 -6.60
CA VAL A 118 9.57 5.37 -5.59
C VAL A 118 8.70 6.58 -5.94
N ALA A 119 7.81 6.97 -5.03
CA ALA A 119 7.10 8.23 -5.07
C ALA A 119 7.75 9.22 -4.09
N LYS A 120 8.49 10.20 -4.62
CA LYS A 120 9.17 11.24 -3.83
C LYS A 120 8.31 12.50 -3.74
N PHE A 121 7.95 12.89 -2.53
CA PHE A 121 7.16 14.08 -2.28
C PHE A 121 8.05 15.31 -2.27
N ASN A 122 7.73 16.28 -3.11
CA ASN A 122 8.49 17.52 -3.20
C ASN A 122 8.03 18.48 -2.11
N ASP A 123 8.80 18.57 -1.03
CA ASP A 123 8.54 19.47 0.09
C ASP A 123 7.14 19.25 0.71
N LEU A 124 6.83 18.00 1.07
CA LEU A 124 5.65 17.66 1.87
C LEU A 124 5.66 18.44 3.18
N ARG A 125 4.53 19.07 3.54
CA ARG A 125 4.38 19.80 4.81
C ARG A 125 3.06 19.48 5.50
N PHE A 126 3.13 19.41 6.82
CA PHE A 126 1.98 19.29 7.70
C PHE A 126 1.56 20.69 8.17
N VAL A 127 0.40 21.17 7.75
CA VAL A 127 -0.12 22.50 8.13
C VAL A 127 -1.05 22.37 9.34
N GLY A 128 -1.95 21.38 9.31
CA GLY A 128 -2.82 21.05 10.43
C GLY A 128 -2.05 20.64 11.68
N ARG A 129 -2.56 21.01 12.85
CA ARG A 129 -2.00 20.63 14.16
C ARG A 129 -2.70 19.39 14.69
N SER A 130 -1.97 18.56 15.43
CA SER A 130 -2.49 17.31 16.00
C SER A 130 -3.11 17.44 17.40
N GLY A 131 -3.10 18.63 18.02
CA GLY A 131 -3.62 18.84 19.39
C GLY A 131 -2.56 19.20 20.43
N ARG A 132 -2.94 19.16 21.72
CA ARG A 132 -2.00 19.32 22.86
C ARG A 132 -1.31 18.00 23.17
N ASP A 133 0.01 18.09 23.35
CA ASP A 133 0.90 17.12 24.01
C ASP A 133 1.25 15.85 23.22
N PHE A 134 2.33 15.93 22.42
CA PHE A 134 3.18 14.76 22.17
C PHE A 134 3.75 14.32 23.53
N ARG A 135 3.06 13.41 24.23
CA ARG A 135 3.67 12.65 25.31
C ARG A 135 4.64 11.70 24.65
N ALA A 136 5.92 12.08 24.61
CA ALA A 136 6.99 11.13 24.41
C ALA A 136 6.79 10.03 25.46
N LEU A 137 6.21 8.89 25.08
CA LEU A 137 6.20 7.72 25.93
C LEU A 137 7.68 7.40 26.17
N GLY A 138 8.08 7.56 27.43
CA GLY A 138 9.44 7.40 27.88
C GLY A 138 10.00 6.05 27.47
N ARG A 139 11.29 6.08 27.10
CA ARG A 139 12.15 4.91 27.22
C ARG A 139 12.21 4.43 28.66
#